data_AF-A0A9D6AF74-F1
#
_entry.id   AF-A0A9D6AF74-F1
#
_cell.length_a   1.000
_cell.length_b   1.000
_cell.length_c   1.000
_cell.angle_alpha   90.00
_cell.angle_beta   90.00
_cell.angle_gamma   90.00
#
_symmetry.space_group_name_H-M   'P 1'
#
loop_
_entity.id
_entity.type
_entity.pdbx_description
1 polymer ?
#
loop_
_entity_poly.entity_id
_entity_poly.type
_entity_poly.pdbx_seq_one_letter_code
_entity_poly.pdbx_strand_id
1 'polypeptide(L)'
;MSNVPDLTAVILGLILAAWLGASAWAVWTSLAMKSRAKSVLRHSGRLGRLMETSPALPLLVRSDGSLEASQRLMQWLGFDYLPAHISELYDQDAGLSAVDLEKLTQDINHTQKSGKGFSRSVKVTGSDKCLMIHGCLADQQIAPSGSALLWVFD
;
A
#
# COMPACT_ATOMS: atom_id res chain seq x y z
N MET A 1 39.63 -27.11 -54.79
CA MET A 1 39.26 -25.86 -54.10
C MET A 1 37.82 -25.56 -54.49
N SER A 2 36.82 -25.59 -53.62
CA SER A 2 36.74 -24.93 -52.31
C SER A 2 35.75 -25.64 -51.38
N ASN A 3 36.16 -25.89 -50.13
CA ASN A 3 35.34 -26.44 -49.06
C ASN A 3 34.40 -25.36 -48.50
N VAL A 4 33.41 -24.94 -49.27
CA VAL A 4 32.40 -23.95 -48.87
C VAL A 4 31.34 -24.48 -47.88
N PRO A 5 30.96 -25.79 -47.82
CA PRO A 5 29.86 -26.22 -46.93
C PRO A 5 30.21 -26.11 -45.44
N ASP A 6 31.49 -26.22 -45.07
CA ASP A 6 31.93 -26.10 -43.68
C ASP A 6 31.71 -24.68 -43.15
N LEU A 7 32.05 -23.66 -43.96
CA LEU A 7 31.92 -22.27 -43.53
C LEU A 7 30.45 -21.86 -43.37
N THR A 8 29.57 -22.32 -44.27
CA THR A 8 28.13 -22.05 -44.18
C THR A 8 27.52 -22.73 -42.95
N ALA A 9 27.90 -23.97 -42.66
CA ALA A 9 27.43 -24.67 -41.46
C ALA A 9 27.91 -24.00 -40.17
N VAL A 10 29.16 -23.52 -40.15
CA VAL A 10 29.73 -22.78 -39.01
C VAL A 10 29.01 -21.44 -38.79
N ILE A 11 28.74 -20.68 -39.85
CA ILE A 11 28.03 -19.40 -39.75
C ILE A 11 26.59 -19.63 -39.27
N LEU A 12 25.90 -20.65 -39.79
CA LEU A 12 24.54 -20.97 -39.38
C LEU A 12 24.48 -21.41 -37.91
N GLY A 13 25.47 -22.21 -37.48
CA GLY A 13 25.62 -22.61 -36.07
C GLY A 13 25.87 -21.43 -35.14
N LEU A 14 26.69 -20.46 -35.56
CA LEU A 14 26.96 -19.24 -34.79
C LEU A 14 25.71 -18.37 -34.63
N ILE A 15 24.92 -18.21 -35.69
CA ILE A 15 23.66 -17.44 -35.65
C ILE A 15 22.67 -18.11 -34.68
N LEU A 16 22.51 -19.43 -34.77
CA LEU A 16 21.63 -20.19 -33.87
C LEU A 16 22.10 -20.10 -32.41
N ALA A 17 23.40 -20.20 -32.16
CA ALA A 17 23.99 -20.08 -30.81
C ALA A 17 23.79 -18.68 -30.22
N ALA A 18 23.98 -17.63 -31.03
CA ALA A 18 23.74 -16.25 -30.61
C ALA A 18 22.27 -16.01 -30.27
N TRP A 19 21.35 -16.55 -31.07
CA TRP A 19 19.91 -16.41 -30.82
C TRP A 19 19.46 -17.13 -29.54
N LEU A 20 20.01 -18.32 -29.26
CA LEU A 20 19.76 -19.04 -28.01
C LEU A 20 20.29 -18.26 -26.80
N GLY A 21 21.49 -17.69 -26.91
CA GLY A 21 22.07 -16.86 -25.86
C GLY A 21 21.22 -15.62 -25.55
N ALA A 22 20.77 -14.92 -26.59
CA ALA A 22 19.90 -13.74 -26.43
C ALA A 22 18.56 -14.09 -25.78
N SER A 23 17.95 -15.22 -26.18
CA SER A 23 16.68 -15.69 -25.61
C SER A 23 16.82 -16.09 -24.14
N ALA A 24 17.88 -16.83 -23.79
CA ALA A 24 18.19 -17.19 -22.41
C ALA A 24 18.43 -15.93 -21.55
N TRP A 25 19.14 -14.94 -22.08
CA TRP A 25 19.37 -13.66 -21.40
C TRP A 25 18.09 -12.86 -21.20
N ALA A 26 17.19 -12.82 -22.18
CA ALA A 26 15.88 -12.16 -22.07
C ALA A 26 14.98 -12.82 -21.00
N VAL A 27 14.98 -14.15 -20.91
CA VAL A 27 14.24 -14.87 -19.86
C VAL A 27 14.86 -14.62 -18.48
N TRP A 28 16.18 -14.59 -18.39
CA TRP A 28 16.88 -14.36 -17.12
C TRP A 28 16.69 -12.93 -16.60
N THR A 29 16.74 -11.94 -17.48
CA THR A 29 16.47 -10.53 -17.14
C THR A 29 15.00 -10.30 -16.79
N SER A 30 14.07 -10.99 -17.45
CA SER A 30 12.63 -10.96 -17.13
C SER A 30 12.33 -11.54 -15.74
N LEU A 31 13.05 -12.58 -15.30
CA LEU A 31 12.93 -13.09 -13.93
C LEU A 31 13.61 -12.18 -12.90
N ALA A 32 14.76 -11.58 -13.24
CA ALA A 32 15.47 -10.65 -12.36
C ALA A 32 14.66 -9.37 -12.11
N MET A 33 13.95 -8.83 -13.11
CA MET A 33 13.07 -7.66 -12.95
C MET A 33 11.83 -7.94 -12.09
N LYS A 34 11.33 -9.18 -12.05
CA LYS A 34 10.23 -9.56 -11.13
C LYS A 34 10.63 -9.57 -9.66
N SER A 35 11.94 -9.56 -9.34
CA SER A 35 12.41 -9.46 -7.95
C SER A 35 12.36 -8.03 -7.37
N ARG A 36 12.32 -7.00 -8.21
CA ARG A 36 12.22 -5.59 -7.75
C ARG A 36 10.81 -5.18 -7.35
N ALA A 37 9.79 -5.86 -7.84
CA ALA A 37 8.40 -5.68 -7.38
C ALA A 37 8.12 -6.34 -6.00
N LYS A 38 9.01 -7.23 -5.52
CA LYS A 38 8.92 -7.82 -4.17
C LYS A 38 9.84 -7.16 -3.13
N SER A 39 10.61 -6.14 -3.53
CA SER A 39 11.52 -5.42 -2.62
C SER A 39 10.85 -4.29 -1.85
N VAL A 40 9.59 -3.94 -2.13
CA VAL A 40 8.80 -3.01 -1.31
C VAL A 40 8.07 -3.75 -0.16
N LEU A 41 8.04 -5.09 -0.18
CA LEU A 41 7.34 -5.91 0.83
C LEU A 41 8.26 -6.81 1.68
N ARG A 42 9.57 -6.88 1.41
CA ARG A 42 10.50 -7.77 2.15
C ARG A 42 11.38 -7.09 3.20
N HIS A 43 10.92 -5.96 3.75
CA HIS A 43 11.35 -5.47 5.06
C HIS A 43 10.28 -5.56 6.16
N SER A 44 9.13 -6.20 5.91
CA SER A 44 8.08 -6.41 6.93
C SER A 44 7.94 -7.85 7.46
N GLY A 45 8.55 -8.85 6.82
CA GLY A 45 8.30 -10.27 7.18
C GLY A 45 8.92 -10.75 8.51
N ARG A 46 9.94 -10.06 9.03
CA ARG A 46 10.51 -10.37 10.35
C ARG A 46 9.84 -9.60 11.50
N LEU A 47 9.08 -8.55 11.17
CA LEU A 47 8.22 -7.80 12.11
C LEU A 47 6.78 -8.33 12.13
N GLY A 48 6.33 -8.99 11.05
CA GLY A 48 4.98 -9.57 10.94
C GLY A 48 4.68 -10.67 11.96
N ARG A 49 5.69 -11.43 12.44
CA ARG A 49 5.51 -12.39 13.54
C ARG A 49 5.45 -11.75 14.93
N LEU A 50 5.71 -10.45 15.04
CA LEU A 50 5.37 -9.64 16.22
C LEU A 50 4.05 -8.87 16.01
N MET A 51 3.50 -8.84 14.78
CA MET A 51 2.17 -8.28 14.47
C MET A 51 1.04 -9.30 14.65
N GLU A 52 1.34 -10.58 14.89
CA GLU A 52 0.35 -11.63 15.17
C GLU A 52 -0.43 -11.40 16.49
N THR A 53 -0.08 -10.35 17.24
CA THR A 53 -0.85 -9.82 18.38
C THR A 53 -1.43 -8.41 18.16
N SER A 54 -1.33 -7.83 16.95
CA SER A 54 -1.65 -6.41 16.70
C SER A 54 -3.10 -6.23 16.20
N PRO A 55 -3.97 -5.53 16.96
CA PRO A 55 -5.41 -5.41 16.69
C PRO A 55 -5.71 -4.25 15.71
N ALA A 56 -5.04 -4.20 14.56
CA ALA A 56 -5.22 -3.10 13.61
C ALA A 56 -6.66 -3.08 13.04
N LEU A 57 -7.36 -1.96 13.18
CA LEU A 57 -8.71 -1.79 12.63
C LEU A 57 -8.67 -0.96 11.34
N PRO A 58 -9.29 -1.44 10.25
CA PRO A 58 -9.29 -0.71 8.99
C PRO A 58 -10.32 0.44 9.00
N LEU A 59 -9.92 1.54 8.37
CA LEU A 59 -10.76 2.68 7.98
C LEU A 59 -10.44 3.03 6.53
N LEU A 60 -11.43 2.94 5.65
CA LEU A 60 -11.32 3.34 4.26
C LEU A 60 -11.92 4.74 4.11
N VAL A 61 -11.18 5.62 3.43
CA VAL A 61 -11.60 6.98 3.11
C VAL A 61 -11.62 7.14 1.59
N ARG A 62 -12.81 7.30 1.02
CA ARG A 62 -12.99 7.50 -0.41
C ARG A 62 -12.53 8.90 -0.86
N SER A 63 -12.40 9.09 -2.16
CA SER A 63 -11.97 10.37 -2.75
C SER A 63 -12.96 11.52 -2.53
N ASP A 64 -14.24 11.20 -2.28
CA ASP A 64 -15.28 12.16 -1.89
C ASP A 64 -15.34 12.41 -0.37
N GLY A 65 -14.42 11.80 0.38
CA GLY A 65 -14.35 11.88 1.84
C GLY A 65 -15.32 10.98 2.58
N SER A 66 -16.08 10.13 1.88
CA SER A 66 -16.96 9.16 2.55
C SER A 66 -16.15 8.06 3.25
N LEU A 67 -16.70 7.56 4.37
CA LEU A 67 -16.03 6.62 5.26
C LEU A 67 -16.64 5.21 5.18
N GLU A 68 -15.77 4.20 5.23
CA GLU A 68 -16.14 2.83 5.53
C GLU A 68 -15.22 2.29 6.63
N ALA A 69 -15.79 1.85 7.74
CA ALA A 69 -15.02 1.44 8.91
C ALA A 69 -15.62 0.19 9.56
N SER A 70 -14.79 -0.53 10.32
CA SER A 70 -15.31 -1.54 11.25
C SER A 70 -16.06 -0.88 12.40
N GLN A 71 -17.17 -1.47 12.86
CA GLN A 71 -17.94 -0.97 14.00
C GLN A 71 -17.11 -0.86 15.28
N ARG A 72 -16.13 -1.76 15.46
CA ARG A 72 -15.21 -1.73 16.61
C ARG A 72 -14.35 -0.46 16.64
N LEU A 73 -13.99 0.09 15.48
CA LEU A 73 -13.23 1.35 15.42
C LEU A 73 -14.07 2.53 15.92
N MET A 74 -15.37 2.51 15.66
CA MET A 74 -16.27 3.56 16.15
C MET A 74 -16.30 3.58 17.68
N GLN A 75 -16.31 2.40 18.31
CA GLN A 75 -16.21 2.30 19.77
C GLN A 75 -14.90 2.88 20.32
N TRP A 76 -13.77 2.76 19.60
CA TRP A 76 -12.51 3.40 20.02
C TRP A 76 -12.56 4.91 19.94
N LEU A 77 -13.31 5.44 18.97
CA LEU A 77 -13.52 6.86 18.77
C LEU A 77 -14.69 7.41 19.60
N GLY A 78 -15.41 6.58 20.36
CA GLY A 78 -16.57 7.02 21.14
C GLY A 78 -17.86 7.25 20.34
N PHE A 79 -17.93 6.75 19.10
CA PHE A 79 -19.13 6.82 18.27
C PHE A 79 -19.98 5.54 18.35
N ASP A 80 -21.30 5.71 18.41
CA ASP A 80 -22.27 4.60 18.33
C ASP A 80 -22.52 4.14 16.88
N TYR A 81 -22.32 5.04 15.92
CA TYR A 81 -22.50 4.80 14.49
C TYR A 81 -21.35 5.39 13.68
N LEU A 82 -21.17 4.94 12.44
CA LEU A 82 -20.14 5.47 11.54
C LEU A 82 -20.63 6.79 10.91
N PRO A 83 -19.93 7.92 11.12
CA PRO A 83 -20.22 9.16 10.40
C PRO A 83 -20.04 8.98 8.88
N ALA A 84 -20.77 9.76 8.08
CA ALA A 84 -20.75 9.58 6.63
C ALA A 84 -19.42 10.06 6.03
N HIS A 85 -18.86 11.13 6.58
CA HIS A 85 -17.69 11.80 6.04
C HIS A 85 -16.56 11.98 7.06
N ILE A 86 -15.31 12.03 6.58
CA ILE A 86 -14.13 12.26 7.43
C ILE A 86 -14.22 13.55 8.25
N SER A 87 -14.81 14.61 7.69
CA SER A 87 -15.00 15.89 8.38
C SER A 87 -15.87 15.79 9.63
N GLU A 88 -16.69 14.75 9.74
CA GLU A 88 -17.59 14.49 10.86
C GLU A 88 -16.94 13.63 11.94
N LEU A 89 -15.68 13.22 11.76
CA LEU A 89 -14.92 12.41 12.73
C LEU A 89 -14.36 13.24 13.90
N TYR A 90 -15.14 14.23 14.35
CA TYR A 90 -14.89 15.14 15.45
C TYR A 90 -16.22 15.48 16.12
N ASP A 91 -16.27 15.38 17.44
CA ASP A 91 -17.38 15.86 18.28
C ASP A 91 -16.82 16.39 19.62
N GLN A 92 -17.67 16.97 20.47
CA GLN A 92 -17.27 17.50 21.79
C GLN A 92 -16.78 16.40 22.75
N ASP A 93 -17.41 15.21 22.69
CA ASP A 93 -17.15 14.08 23.60
C ASP A 93 -16.65 12.83 22.87
N ALA A 94 -16.47 12.88 21.54
CA ALA A 94 -16.09 11.74 20.69
C ALA A 94 -15.24 12.18 19.48
N GLY A 95 -14.65 11.22 18.79
CA GLY A 95 -13.85 11.43 17.59
C GLY A 95 -12.43 11.90 17.88
N LEU A 96 -11.83 12.56 16.88
CA LEU A 96 -10.49 13.12 16.99
C LEU A 96 -10.55 14.56 17.52
N SER A 97 -9.42 15.12 17.94
CA SER A 97 -9.35 16.58 18.14
C SER A 97 -9.43 17.31 16.80
N ALA A 98 -9.98 18.53 16.76
CA ALA A 98 -10.13 19.29 15.51
C ALA A 98 -8.77 19.50 14.80
N VAL A 99 -7.72 19.74 15.58
CA VAL A 99 -6.35 19.93 15.08
C VAL A 99 -5.80 18.64 14.47
N ASP A 100 -6.04 17.49 15.11
CA ASP A 100 -5.58 16.21 14.58
C ASP A 100 -6.39 15.79 13.36
N LEU A 101 -7.70 16.07 13.35
CA LEU A 101 -8.57 15.78 12.21
C LEU A 101 -8.15 16.57 10.97
N GLU A 102 -7.84 17.86 11.12
CA GLU A 102 -7.37 18.70 10.02
C GLU A 102 -6.06 18.15 9.44
N LYS A 103 -5.08 17.84 10.29
CA LYS A 103 -3.79 17.27 9.85
C LYS A 103 -3.96 15.89 9.21
N LEU A 104 -4.81 15.05 9.77
CA LEU A 104 -5.11 13.74 9.21
C LEU A 104 -5.75 13.89 7.82
N THR A 105 -6.67 14.83 7.65
CA THR A 105 -7.31 15.13 6.36
C THR A 105 -6.30 15.62 5.33
N GLN A 106 -5.32 16.43 5.74
CA GLN A 106 -4.22 16.87 4.85
C GLN A 106 -3.35 15.69 4.41
N ASP A 107 -2.97 14.80 5.33
CA ASP A 107 -2.19 13.61 5.01
C ASP A 107 -2.94 12.67 4.07
N ILE A 108 -4.22 12.41 4.34
CA ILE A 108 -5.10 11.59 3.47
C ILE A 108 -5.12 12.17 2.06
N ASN A 109 -5.39 13.48 1.93
CA ASN A 109 -5.41 14.15 0.63
C ASN A 109 -4.06 14.05 -0.09
N HIS A 110 -2.96 14.17 0.64
CA HIS A 110 -1.62 14.01 0.07
C HIS A 110 -1.38 12.57 -0.41
N THR A 111 -1.79 11.58 0.36
CA THR A 111 -1.69 10.16 0.00
C THR A 111 -2.54 9.80 -1.21
N GLN A 112 -3.79 10.25 -1.26
CA GLN A 112 -4.68 10.01 -2.41
C GLN A 112 -4.12 10.63 -3.70
N LYS A 113 -3.45 11.80 -3.62
CA LYS A 113 -2.85 12.48 -4.77
C LYS A 113 -1.48 11.94 -5.18
N SER A 114 -0.64 11.56 -4.22
CA SER A 114 0.78 11.23 -4.47
C SER A 114 1.11 9.74 -4.37
N GLY A 115 0.21 8.94 -3.78
CA GLY A 115 0.45 7.54 -3.42
C GLY A 115 1.42 7.34 -2.24
N LYS A 116 2.01 8.41 -1.69
CA LYS A 116 2.92 8.30 -0.53
C LYS A 116 2.11 8.03 0.73
N GLY A 117 2.45 6.96 1.46
CA GLY A 117 1.84 6.68 2.76
C GLY A 117 2.31 7.63 3.86
N PHE A 118 1.62 7.58 5.00
CA PHE A 118 1.93 8.36 6.19
C PHE A 118 1.77 7.55 7.48
N SER A 119 2.30 8.08 8.58
CA SER A 119 2.12 7.58 9.93
C SER A 119 1.84 8.76 10.85
N ARG A 120 0.78 8.69 11.66
CA ARG A 120 0.38 9.77 12.57
C ARG A 120 -0.22 9.23 13.85
N SER A 121 0.17 9.81 14.98
CA SER A 121 -0.55 9.66 16.24
C SER A 121 -1.65 10.71 16.33
N VAL A 122 -2.85 10.31 16.75
CA VAL A 122 -4.00 11.21 16.95
C VAL A 122 -4.59 11.04 18.34
N LYS A 123 -5.05 12.12 18.97
CA LYS A 123 -5.72 12.03 20.27
C LYS A 123 -7.22 11.82 20.06
N VAL A 124 -7.80 10.92 20.85
CA VAL A 124 -9.26 10.69 20.90
C VAL A 124 -9.88 11.69 21.88
N THR A 125 -10.88 12.43 21.43
CA THR A 125 -11.65 13.35 22.28
C THR A 125 -12.49 12.55 23.28
N GLY A 126 -12.65 13.07 24.50
CA GLY A 126 -13.35 12.35 25.58
C GLY A 126 -12.57 11.19 26.20
N SER A 127 -11.31 10.97 25.79
CA SER A 127 -10.44 9.89 26.29
C SER A 127 -8.99 10.34 26.47
N ASP A 128 -8.24 9.60 27.28
CA ASP A 128 -6.77 9.70 27.35
C ASP A 128 -6.07 8.80 26.31
N LYS A 129 -6.84 8.15 25.44
CA LYS A 129 -6.33 7.32 24.35
C LYS A 129 -5.65 8.15 23.26
N CYS A 130 -4.57 7.60 22.76
CA CYS A 130 -3.90 8.10 21.56
C CYS A 130 -3.75 6.94 20.59
N LEU A 131 -4.29 7.11 19.39
CA LEU A 131 -4.29 6.06 18.36
C LEU A 131 -3.17 6.34 17.37
N MET A 132 -2.47 5.29 16.95
CA MET A 132 -1.57 5.36 15.80
C MET A 132 -2.33 5.04 14.52
N ILE A 133 -2.10 5.83 13.48
CA ILE A 133 -2.70 5.67 12.16
C ILE A 133 -1.59 5.50 11.14
N HIS A 134 -1.65 4.40 10.39
CA HIS A 134 -0.84 4.18 9.21
C HIS A 134 -1.73 4.27 7.96
N GLY A 135 -1.50 5.28 7.14
CA GLY A 135 -2.26 5.49 5.90
C GLY A 135 -1.47 5.13 4.65
N CYS A 136 -2.14 4.48 3.70
CA CYS A 136 -1.61 4.21 2.37
C CYS A 136 -2.71 4.38 1.30
N LEU A 137 -2.32 4.40 0.03
CA LEU A 137 -3.28 4.31 -1.06
C LEU A 137 -3.92 2.92 -1.06
N ALA A 138 -5.24 2.84 -1.13
CA ALA A 138 -5.96 1.58 -1.22
C ALA A 138 -5.64 0.88 -2.56
N ASP A 139 -5.60 -0.45 -2.53
CA ASP A 139 -5.50 -1.24 -3.75
C ASP A 139 -6.76 -1.04 -4.61
N GLN A 140 -6.59 -0.91 -5.93
CA GLN A 140 -7.71 -0.69 -6.86
C GLN A 140 -8.72 -1.85 -6.85
N GLN A 141 -8.31 -3.05 -6.44
CA GLN A 141 -9.21 -4.20 -6.27
C GLN A 141 -10.08 -4.07 -5.01
N ILE A 142 -9.63 -3.30 -4.01
CA ILE A 142 -10.36 -3.08 -2.74
C ILE A 142 -11.28 -1.87 -2.89
N ALA A 143 -10.75 -0.76 -3.38
CA ALA A 143 -11.50 0.49 -3.51
C ALA A 143 -11.09 1.23 -4.79
N PRO A 144 -12.02 1.48 -5.73
CA PRO A 144 -11.74 2.27 -6.91
C PRO A 144 -11.49 3.75 -6.54
N SER A 145 -10.96 4.51 -7.50
CA SER A 145 -10.88 5.98 -7.45
C SER A 145 -9.86 6.60 -6.48
N GLY A 146 -8.77 5.90 -6.16
CA GLY A 146 -7.67 6.49 -5.39
C GLY A 146 -8.01 6.73 -3.92
N SER A 147 -8.85 5.87 -3.35
CA SER A 147 -9.20 5.88 -1.93
C SER A 147 -7.98 5.65 -1.03
N ALA A 148 -8.01 6.16 0.20
CA ALA A 148 -6.96 5.92 1.19
C ALA A 148 -7.41 4.81 2.16
N LEU A 149 -6.51 3.87 2.45
CA LEU A 149 -6.71 2.85 3.46
C LEU A 149 -5.88 3.19 4.70
N LEU A 150 -6.55 3.31 5.83
CA LEU A 150 -5.95 3.63 7.12
C LEU A 150 -6.05 2.42 8.02
N TRP A 151 -4.92 2.09 8.65
CA TRP A 151 -4.84 1.09 9.70
C TRP A 151 -4.69 1.82 11.03
N VAL A 152 -5.64 1.60 11.93
CA VAL A 152 -5.70 2.25 13.24
C VAL A 152 -5.30 1.28 14.33
N PHE A 153 -4.47 1.75 15.26
CA PHE A 153 -3.90 0.98 16.36
C PHE A 153 -4.13 1.75 17.67
N ASP A 154 -4.48 1.03 18.75
CA ASP A 154 -4.57 1.52 20.14
C ASP A 154 -3.29 1.17 20.91
#